data_AF-A0A5K0XEU9-F1
#
_entry.id   AF-A0A5K0XEU9-F1
#
_cell.length_a   1.000
_cell.length_b   1.000
_cell.length_c   1.000
_cell.angle_alpha   90.00
_cell.angle_beta   90.00
_cell.angle_gamma   90.00
#
_symmetry.space_group_name_H-M   'P 1'
#
loop_
_entity.id
_entity.type
_entity.pdbx_description
1 polymer ?
#
loop_
_entity_poly.entity_id
_entity_poly.type
_entity_poly.pdbx_seq_one_letter_code
_entity_poly.pdbx_strand_id
1 'polypeptide(L)'
;RLSLGEQWQVFEGELASAGGSPTRPPKFTVRKQGALRGSRVIAHVFSRSSKSALYEIQGSYSKRCCAVYDDKRRKMAEIKRKEAAAGGVAFGSDVFRLIVLPEMDMADAMALVLLLDQMFSSRWSSYNA
;
A
#
# COMPACT_ATOMS: atom_id res chain seq x y z
N ARG A 1 13.11 19.40 11.80
CA ARG A 1 11.68 19.08 12.05
C ARG A 1 11.56 17.56 12.02
N LEU A 2 11.51 16.90 13.18
CA LEU A 2 11.36 15.44 13.29
C LEU A 2 9.86 15.14 13.11
N SER A 3 9.41 14.88 11.89
CA SER A 3 8.04 14.40 11.69
C SER A 3 7.97 12.96 12.19
N LEU A 4 7.00 12.64 13.05
CA LEU A 4 6.50 11.27 13.16
C LEU A 4 6.15 10.84 11.74
N GLY A 5 6.79 9.77 11.26
CA GLY A 5 6.60 9.30 9.88
C GLY A 5 5.11 9.16 9.56
N GLU A 6 4.72 9.57 8.35
CA GLU A 6 3.32 9.51 7.90
C GLU A 6 2.80 8.07 8.08
N GLN A 7 1.65 7.93 8.74
CA GLN A 7 1.04 6.64 9.04
C GLN A 7 -0.47 6.66 8.76
N TRP A 8 -0.99 5.50 8.39
CA TRP A 8 -2.39 5.27 8.07
C TRP A 8 -2.88 4.01 8.79
N GLN A 9 -4.15 4.01 9.16
CA GLN A 9 -4.81 2.88 9.82
C GLN A 9 -5.89 2.33 8.91
N VAL A 10 -5.91 1.02 8.71
CA VAL A 10 -6.93 0.32 7.94
C VAL A 10 -7.88 -0.36 8.91
N PHE A 11 -9.18 -0.15 8.74
CA PHE A 11 -10.23 -0.73 9.57
C PHE A 11 -11.05 -1.72 8.74
N GLU A 12 -11.60 -2.72 9.40
CA GLU A 12 -12.60 -3.59 8.78
C GLU A 12 -13.84 -2.76 8.45
N GLY A 13 -14.45 -2.98 7.27
CA GLY A 13 -15.64 -2.25 6.88
C GLY A 13 -16.81 -2.46 7.85
N GLU A 14 -17.67 -1.46 7.99
CA GLU A 14 -18.88 -1.61 8.80
C GLU A 14 -19.90 -2.48 8.07
N LEU A 15 -20.26 -3.63 8.67
CA LEU A 15 -21.55 -4.24 8.39
C LEU A 15 -22.60 -3.28 8.95
N ALA A 16 -23.55 -2.85 8.12
CA ALA A 16 -24.61 -1.90 8.44
C ALA A 16 -25.61 -2.41 9.49
N SER A 17 -25.11 -2.82 10.66
CA SER A 17 -25.89 -3.35 11.77
C SER A 17 -25.81 -2.35 12.92
N ALA A 18 -26.75 -1.42 12.89
CA ALA A 18 -27.42 -0.76 14.00
C ALA A 18 -26.62 -0.45 15.29
N GLY A 19 -26.48 0.83 15.58
CA GLY A 19 -26.25 1.35 16.93
C GLY A 19 -24.78 1.35 17.33
N GLY A 20 -24.25 2.56 17.59
CA GLY A 20 -22.84 2.82 17.87
C GLY A 20 -22.13 1.76 18.70
N SER A 21 -21.18 1.08 18.06
CA SER A 21 -20.22 0.15 18.69
C SER A 21 -18.92 0.90 18.96
N PRO A 22 -18.16 0.55 20.04
CA PRO A 22 -16.83 1.10 20.29
C PRO A 22 -15.96 0.99 19.04
N THR A 23 -15.20 2.05 18.74
CA THR A 23 -14.30 2.15 17.59
C THR A 23 -13.49 0.86 17.47
N ARG A 24 -13.81 0.04 16.46
CA ARG A 24 -13.08 -1.21 16.26
C ARG A 24 -11.62 -0.87 16.05
N PRO A 25 -10.71 -1.62 16.66
CA PRO A 25 -9.31 -1.27 16.57
C PRO A 25 -8.81 -1.67 15.16
N PRO A 26 -7.82 -0.97 14.58
CA PRO A 26 -7.49 -1.12 13.15
C PRO A 26 -7.02 -2.53 12.82
N LYS A 27 -7.35 -3.05 11.63
CA LYS A 27 -6.87 -4.34 11.09
C LYS A 27 -5.34 -4.35 10.96
N PHE A 28 -4.77 -3.28 10.39
CA PHE A 28 -3.33 -3.04 10.34
C PHE A 28 -3.02 -1.56 10.20
N THR A 29 -1.77 -1.20 10.48
CA THR A 29 -1.23 0.16 10.34
C THR A 29 -0.16 0.17 9.25
N VAL A 30 -0.22 1.12 8.32
CA VAL A 30 0.79 1.31 7.28
C VAL A 30 1.60 2.56 7.57
N ARG A 31 2.92 2.45 7.55
CA ARG A 31 3.85 3.55 7.79
C ARG A 31 4.70 3.76 6.55
N LYS A 32 4.72 4.99 6.04
CA LYS A 32 5.59 5.35 4.91
C LYS A 32 7.04 5.36 5.39
N GLN A 33 7.90 4.74 4.59
CA GLN A 33 9.33 4.79 4.82
C GLN A 33 9.88 6.11 4.25
N GLY A 34 10.62 6.85 5.09
CA GLY A 34 11.31 8.07 4.63
C GLY A 34 12.34 7.75 3.54
N ALA A 35 12.68 8.74 2.73
CA ALA A 35 13.66 8.61 1.64
C ALA A 35 15.07 8.34 2.20
N LEU A 36 15.37 7.07 2.46
CA LEU A 36 16.68 6.61 2.89
C LEU A 36 17.48 6.13 1.66
N ARG A 37 18.68 6.70 1.47
CA ARG A 37 19.54 6.38 0.33
C ARG A 37 19.85 4.87 0.29
N GLY A 38 19.56 4.24 -0.84
CA GLY A 38 19.81 2.80 -1.07
C GLY A 38 18.73 1.85 -0.57
N SER A 39 17.75 2.32 0.21
CA SER A 39 16.61 1.49 0.59
C SER A 39 15.66 1.31 -0.58
N ARG A 40 15.23 0.07 -0.82
CA ARG A 40 14.12 -0.23 -1.75
C ARG A 40 12.76 -0.18 -1.05
N VAL A 41 12.74 -0.09 0.28
CA VAL A 41 11.51 -0.10 1.07
C VAL A 41 10.85 1.26 1.02
N ILE A 42 9.57 1.28 0.69
CA ILE A 42 8.75 2.50 0.60
C ILE A 42 7.67 2.58 1.67
N ALA A 43 7.27 1.44 2.26
CA ALA A 43 6.34 1.40 3.37
C ALA A 43 6.45 0.08 4.16
N HIS A 44 6.03 0.13 5.42
CA HIS A 44 5.90 -1.02 6.31
C HIS A 44 4.45 -1.16 6.76
N VAL A 45 3.95 -2.38 6.77
CA VAL A 45 2.62 -2.74 7.27
C VAL A 45 2.79 -3.48 8.58
N PHE A 46 2.10 -3.05 9.63
CA PHE A 46 2.18 -3.64 10.96
C PHE A 46 0.83 -4.23 11.34
N SER A 47 0.84 -5.50 11.75
CA SER A 47 -0.31 -6.10 12.41
C SER A 47 -0.51 -5.49 13.80
N ARG A 48 -1.74 -5.60 14.30
CA ARG A 48 -2.11 -5.21 15.67
C ARG A 48 -1.30 -5.92 16.73
N SER A 49 -1.03 -7.20 16.50
CA SER A 49 -0.50 -8.11 17.52
C SER A 49 1.02 -8.21 17.51
N SER A 50 1.69 -7.63 16.50
CA SER A 50 3.13 -7.78 16.32
C SER A 50 3.85 -6.44 16.31
N LYS A 51 5.05 -6.43 16.92
CA LYS A 51 6.01 -5.34 16.77
C LYS A 51 6.78 -5.44 15.45
N SER A 52 6.82 -6.62 14.82
CA SER A 52 7.41 -6.79 13.49
C SER A 52 6.44 -6.37 12.40
N ALA A 53 7.00 -5.94 11.26
CA ALA A 53 6.21 -5.67 10.08
C ALA A 53 5.56 -6.98 9.58
N LEU A 54 4.24 -6.95 9.40
CA LEU A 54 3.46 -7.99 8.73
C LEU A 54 3.84 -8.05 7.25
N TYR A 55 3.98 -6.88 6.62
CA TYR A 55 4.46 -6.77 5.25
C TYR A 55 5.47 -5.65 5.08
N GLU A 56 6.40 -5.85 4.14
CA GLU A 56 7.30 -4.83 3.64
C GLU A 56 6.96 -4.53 2.18
N ILE A 57 6.72 -3.26 1.85
CA ILE A 57 6.47 -2.83 0.48
C ILE A 57 7.75 -2.24 -0.08
N GLN A 58 8.21 -2.79 -1.19
CA GLN A 58 9.42 -2.35 -1.89
C GLN A 58 9.12 -1.80 -3.28
N GLY A 59 10.02 -0.97 -3.81
CA GLY A 59 10.06 -0.55 -5.20
C GLY A 59 9.71 0.93 -5.39
N SER A 60 8.93 1.23 -6.43
CA SER A 60 8.53 2.59 -6.77
C SER A 60 7.09 2.62 -7.27
N TYR A 61 6.21 3.22 -6.47
CA TYR A 61 4.79 3.29 -6.81
C TYR A 61 4.53 4.21 -7.99
N SER A 62 5.25 5.32 -8.11
CA SER A 62 5.18 6.23 -9.27
C SER A 62 5.59 5.56 -10.58
N LYS A 63 6.49 4.56 -10.54
CA LYS A 63 6.85 3.74 -11.70
C LYS A 63 5.95 2.51 -11.88
N ARG A 64 4.98 2.29 -10.98
CA ARG A 64 4.13 1.10 -10.88
C ARG A 64 4.98 -0.18 -10.87
N CYS A 65 6.01 -0.19 -10.03
CA CYS A 65 6.93 -1.31 -9.86
C CYS A 65 7.10 -1.53 -8.36
N CYS A 66 6.08 -2.10 -7.73
CA CYS A 66 6.08 -2.40 -6.30
C CYS A 66 5.86 -3.88 -6.04
N ALA A 67 6.44 -4.39 -4.98
CA ALA A 67 6.19 -5.74 -4.49
C ALA A 67 5.95 -5.70 -2.98
N VAL A 68 4.98 -6.48 -2.52
CA VAL A 68 4.65 -6.69 -1.12
C VAL A 68 5.29 -8.00 -0.70
N TYR A 69 6.05 -7.98 0.38
CA TYR A 69 6.72 -9.16 0.94
C TYR A 69 6.23 -9.41 2.36
N ASP A 70 6.06 -10.68 2.74
CA ASP A 70 5.84 -11.07 4.13
C ASP A 70 7.13 -11.05 4.96
N ASP A 71 7.00 -11.38 6.25
CA ASP A 71 8.09 -11.51 7.21
C ASP A 71 9.15 -12.55 6.79
N LYS A 72 8.75 -13.55 5.99
CA LYS A 72 9.62 -14.59 5.41
C LYS A 72 10.21 -14.22 4.06
N ARG A 73 10.09 -12.95 3.63
CA ARG A 73 10.56 -12.44 2.33
C ARG A 73 9.90 -13.13 1.13
N ARG A 74 8.75 -13.76 1.30
CA ARG A 74 7.94 -14.28 0.19
C ARG A 74 7.15 -13.14 -0.41
N LYS A 75 7.13 -13.06 -1.74
CA LYS A 75 6.30 -12.09 -2.44
C LYS A 75 4.83 -12.47 -2.24
N MET A 76 4.00 -11.51 -1.85
CA MET A 76 2.57 -11.70 -1.56
C MET A 76 1.67 -10.99 -2.57
N ALA A 77 2.14 -9.86 -3.11
CA ALA A 77 1.49 -9.14 -4.19
C ALA A 77 2.50 -8.33 -4.99
N GLU A 78 2.13 -7.94 -6.21
CA GLU A 78 2.95 -7.14 -7.11
C GLU A 78 2.11 -6.13 -7.89
N ILE A 79 2.57 -4.89 -7.91
CA ILE A 79 2.07 -3.82 -8.78
C ILE A 79 3.04 -3.68 -9.95
N LYS A 80 2.54 -3.91 -11.16
CA LYS A 80 3.30 -3.78 -12.40
C LYS A 80 2.67 -2.76 -13.33
N ARG A 81 3.51 -1.99 -14.00
CA ARG A 81 3.12 -1.17 -15.15
C ARG A 81 2.39 -2.04 -16.18
N LYS A 82 1.27 -1.53 -16.69
CA LYS A 82 0.57 -2.16 -17.82
C LYS A 82 1.10 -1.55 -19.11
N GLU A 83 1.46 -2.40 -20.06
CA GLU A 83 1.97 -2.02 -21.37
C GLU A 83 1.01 -2.56 -22.44
N ALA A 84 0.88 -1.82 -23.54
CA ALA A 84 0.08 -2.24 -24.68
C ALA A 84 0.66 -3.51 -25.32
N ALA A 85 -0.22 -4.41 -25.75
CA ALA A 85 0.17 -5.69 -26.35
C ALA A 85 1.03 -5.51 -27.62
N ALA A 86 0.89 -4.38 -28.32
CA ALA A 86 1.53 -4.12 -29.60
C ALA A 86 2.85 -3.31 -29.53
N GLY A 87 3.50 -3.16 -28.37
CA GLY A 87 4.90 -2.74 -28.33
C GLY A 87 5.28 -1.67 -27.31
N GLY A 88 5.38 -2.04 -26.03
CA GLY A 88 6.15 -1.29 -25.02
C GLY A 88 5.62 0.10 -24.65
N VAL A 89 4.57 0.59 -25.30
CA VAL A 89 3.88 1.82 -24.92
C VAL A 89 3.11 1.54 -23.62
N ALA A 90 3.52 2.22 -22.56
CA ALA A 90 2.83 2.15 -21.28
C ALA A 90 1.48 2.89 -21.37
N PHE A 91 0.45 2.32 -20.74
CA PHE A 91 -0.73 3.11 -20.42
C PHE A 91 -0.34 4.18 -19.38
N GLY A 92 -1.12 5.26 -19.28
CA GLY A 92 -0.92 6.27 -18.23
C GLY A 92 -0.84 5.64 -16.82
N SER A 93 -0.30 6.37 -15.84
CA SER A 93 -0.05 5.84 -14.48
C SER A 93 -1.28 5.29 -13.78
N ASP A 94 -2.48 5.64 -14.23
CA ASP A 94 -3.75 5.16 -13.68
C ASP A 94 -4.07 3.71 -14.08
N VAL A 95 -3.36 3.17 -15.07
CA VAL A 95 -3.61 1.83 -15.60
C VAL A 95 -2.39 0.94 -15.31
N PHE A 96 -2.58 0.00 -14.39
CA PHE A 96 -1.54 -0.94 -13.97
C PHE A 96 -2.16 -2.32 -13.69
N ARG A 97 -1.29 -3.32 -13.46
CA ARG A 97 -1.67 -4.65 -13.03
C ARG A 97 -1.39 -4.78 -11.53
N LEU A 98 -2.38 -5.25 -10.79
CA LEU A 98 -2.20 -5.78 -9.44
C LEU A 98 -2.28 -7.30 -9.52
N ILE A 99 -1.21 -7.97 -9.12
CA ILE A 99 -1.12 -9.43 -9.03
C ILE A 99 -1.13 -9.77 -7.55
N VAL A 100 -2.14 -10.49 -7.08
CA VAL A 100 -2.28 -10.90 -5.67
C VAL A 100 -2.06 -12.40 -5.62
N LEU A 101 -1.14 -12.87 -4.77
CA LEU A 101 -0.93 -14.30 -4.56
C LEU A 101 -2.00 -14.86 -3.61
N PRO A 102 -2.32 -16.17 -3.69
CA PRO A 102 -3.40 -16.79 -2.92
C PRO A 102 -3.31 -16.59 -1.40
N GLU A 103 -2.12 -16.37 -0.87
CA GLU A 103 -1.86 -16.20 0.55
C GLU A 103 -2.16 -14.78 1.06
N MET A 104 -2.49 -13.83 0.18
CA MET A 104 -2.85 -12.47 0.53
C MET A 104 -4.32 -12.20 0.21
N ASP A 105 -5.01 -11.59 1.16
CA ASP A 105 -6.38 -11.14 0.94
C ASP A 105 -6.44 -10.02 -0.11
N MET A 106 -7.39 -10.12 -1.04
CA MET A 106 -7.53 -9.15 -2.13
C MET A 106 -7.95 -7.77 -1.63
N ALA A 107 -8.79 -7.68 -0.59
CA ALA A 107 -9.20 -6.40 -0.02
C ALA A 107 -8.01 -5.72 0.67
N ASP A 108 -7.16 -6.48 1.35
CA ASP A 108 -5.91 -5.97 1.92
C ASP A 108 -4.96 -5.46 0.84
N ALA A 109 -4.78 -6.21 -0.25
CA ALA A 109 -3.96 -5.78 -1.38
C ALA A 109 -4.48 -4.47 -2.00
N MET A 110 -5.80 -4.35 -2.17
CA MET A 110 -6.43 -3.12 -2.66
C MET A 110 -6.30 -1.95 -1.68
N ALA A 111 -6.44 -2.18 -0.38
CA ALA A 111 -6.21 -1.15 0.63
C ALA A 111 -4.78 -0.61 0.56
N LEU A 112 -3.77 -1.48 0.36
CA LEU A 112 -2.39 -1.04 0.16
C LEU A 112 -2.22 -0.21 -1.11
N VAL A 113 -2.88 -0.55 -2.22
CA VAL A 113 -2.85 0.25 -3.45
C VAL A 113 -3.38 1.67 -3.20
N LEU A 114 -4.52 1.81 -2.52
CA LEU A 114 -5.12 3.10 -2.20
C LEU A 114 -4.19 3.96 -1.32
N LEU A 115 -3.58 3.34 -0.30
CA LEU A 115 -2.65 4.02 0.58
C LEU A 115 -1.37 4.45 -0.14
N LEU A 116 -0.84 3.61 -1.04
CA LEU A 116 0.30 3.99 -1.87
C LEU A 116 -0.04 5.14 -2.82
N ASP A 117 -1.27 5.20 -3.32
CA ASP A 117 -1.74 6.35 -4.10
C ASP A 117 -1.77 7.62 -3.26
N GLN A 118 -2.31 7.57 -2.06
CA GLN A 118 -2.30 8.72 -1.15
C GLN A 118 -0.88 9.16 -0.75
N MET A 119 0.05 8.21 -0.58
CA MET A 119 1.44 8.49 -0.16
C MET A 119 2.31 9.10 -1.26
N PHE A 120 2.08 8.72 -2.52
CA PHE A 120 3.04 8.93 -3.62
C PHE A 120 2.43 9.52 -4.89
N SER A 121 1.11 9.70 -4.96
CA SER A 121 0.45 10.35 -6.09
C SER A 121 0.45 11.88 -5.88
N SER A 122 0.91 12.62 -6.89
CA SER A 122 0.89 14.09 -6.90
C SER A 122 -0.53 14.66 -7.00
N ARG A 123 -1.53 13.82 -7.33
CA ARG A 123 -2.93 14.22 -7.50
C ARG A 123 -3.55 14.88 -6.27
N TRP A 124 -3.14 14.51 -5.06
CA TRP A 124 -3.64 15.16 -3.84
C TRP A 124 -3.10 16.60 -3.66
N SER A 125 -1.97 16.94 -4.28
CA SER A 125 -1.40 18.28 -4.20
C SER A 125 -2.17 19.32 -5.03
N SER A 126 -3.01 18.89 -5.98
CA SER A 126 -3.73 19.78 -6.90
C SER A 126 -5.13 20.18 -6.42
N TYR A 127 -5.64 19.60 -5.32
CA TYR A 127 -6.94 19.98 -4.74
C TYR A 127 -6.83 21.01 -3.59
N ASN A 128 -5.60 21.41 -3.23
CA ASN A 128 -5.34 22.42 -2.19
C ASN A 128 -4.51 23.61 -2.73
N ALA A 129 -4.58 23.87 -4.04
CA ALA A 129 -3.95 25.01 -4.69
C ALA A 129 -5.01 25.91 -5.34
#